data_AF-A0A8S2ETM3-F1
#
_entry.id   AF-A0A8S2ETM3-F1
#
_cell.length_a   1.000
_cell.length_b   1.000
_cell.length_c   1.000
_cell.angle_alpha   90.00
_cell.angle_beta   90.00
_cell.angle_gamma   90.00
#
_symmetry.space_group_name_H-M   'P 1'
#
loop_
_entity.id
_entity.type
_entity.pdbx_description
1 polymer ?
#
loop_
_entity_poly.entity_id
_entity_poly.type
_entity_poly.pdbx_seq_one_letter_code
_entity_poly.pdbx_strand_id
1 'polypeptide(L)'
;MFLFSPGSVFRLESIEKFNDQVWYCKLSVNDEDECVLNKLFVHLKNEVVIAATFVTLGVYLSALGKNDTAVEYYRTLLMESTDPDTNATIHNNYAIVYDQKNDQTNASFELKKAQQTYIPNDNESTHQKADTSSNVSERSPDIVLSTPVLSNSQILNHYNLACVYYSDGRFDDALAQCDQALKIITAEQNVDESYVYYAMASICYSQEKFNDASKHFKTALNSALLYLPATNALIEKYLNNIAVLYQKKALLKLC
;
A
#
# COMPACT_ATOMS: atom_id res chain seq x y z
N MET A 1 21.48 -22.52 -9.99
CA MET A 1 21.10 -22.12 -11.37
C MET A 1 19.59 -21.97 -11.36
N PHE A 2 19.08 -20.75 -11.22
CA PHE A 2 17.64 -20.51 -11.29
C PHE A 2 17.22 -20.59 -12.76
N LEU A 3 16.28 -21.49 -13.07
CA LEU A 3 15.87 -21.78 -14.45
C LEU A 3 15.11 -20.60 -15.09
N PHE A 4 14.54 -19.70 -14.27
CA PHE A 4 13.83 -18.50 -14.69
C PHE A 4 14.03 -17.36 -13.68
N SER A 5 14.00 -16.11 -14.15
CA SER A 5 13.96 -14.93 -13.29
C SER A 5 12.55 -14.75 -12.69
N PRO A 6 12.44 -14.38 -11.40
CA PRO A 6 11.17 -13.96 -10.82
C PRO A 6 10.55 -12.83 -11.66
N GLY A 7 9.30 -13.00 -12.10
CA GLY A 7 8.58 -12.01 -12.91
C GLY A 7 8.63 -12.21 -14.43
N SER A 8 9.11 -13.36 -14.89
CA SER A 8 8.94 -13.79 -16.29
C SER A 8 7.50 -14.25 -16.52
N VAL A 9 6.83 -13.67 -17.53
CA VAL A 9 5.50 -14.11 -17.97
C VAL A 9 5.69 -15.12 -19.10
N PHE A 10 5.10 -16.29 -18.94
CA PHE A 10 5.18 -17.35 -19.95
C PHE A 10 3.81 -17.58 -20.55
N ARG A 11 3.80 -17.82 -21.87
CA ARG A 11 2.62 -18.42 -22.49
C ARG A 11 2.66 -19.92 -22.25
N LEU A 12 1.56 -20.46 -21.73
CA LEU A 12 1.34 -21.90 -21.63
C LEU A 12 0.91 -22.43 -23.00
N GLU A 13 1.77 -23.23 -23.63
CA GLU A 13 1.56 -23.77 -24.97
C GLU A 13 0.83 -25.12 -24.92
N SER A 14 1.19 -25.99 -23.98
CA SER A 14 0.49 -27.27 -23.76
C SER A 14 0.66 -27.76 -22.33
N ILE A 15 -0.32 -28.56 -21.88
CA ILE A 15 -0.19 -29.40 -20.69
C ILE A 15 -0.38 -30.85 -21.13
N GLU A 16 0.64 -31.67 -20.94
CA GLU A 16 0.64 -33.08 -21.33
C GLU A 16 0.84 -33.97 -20.11
N LYS A 17 -0.01 -34.97 -19.94
CA LYS A 17 0.12 -35.92 -18.84
C LYS A 17 1.26 -36.88 -19.14
N PHE A 18 2.31 -36.85 -18.32
CA PHE A 18 3.41 -37.80 -18.46
C PHE A 18 3.07 -39.15 -17.80
N ASN A 19 2.47 -39.09 -16.61
CA ASN A 19 1.92 -40.24 -15.90
C ASN A 19 0.86 -39.79 -14.88
N ASP A 20 0.36 -40.72 -14.04
CA ASP A 20 -0.72 -40.46 -13.09
C ASP A 20 -0.42 -39.39 -12.03
N GLN A 21 0.84 -38.99 -11.87
CA GLN A 21 1.25 -38.02 -10.85
C GLN A 21 2.03 -36.82 -11.41
N VAL A 22 2.38 -36.83 -12.71
CA VAL A 22 3.25 -35.81 -13.32
C VAL A 22 2.67 -35.30 -14.64
N TRP A 23 2.67 -33.98 -14.77
CA TRP A 23 2.28 -33.26 -15.98
C TRP A 23 3.46 -32.42 -16.49
N TYR A 24 3.63 -32.39 -17.81
CA TYR A 24 4.53 -31.49 -18.50
C TYR A 24 3.77 -30.25 -18.96
N CYS A 25 4.25 -29.08 -18.55
CA CYS A 25 3.78 -27.81 -19.08
C CYS A 25 4.82 -27.26 -20.04
N LYS A 26 4.46 -27.14 -21.31
CA LYS A 26 5.30 -26.47 -22.31
C LYS A 26 5.07 -24.97 -22.21
N LEU A 27 6.13 -24.22 -21.96
CA LEU A 27 6.11 -22.77 -21.79
C LEU A 27 6.96 -22.11 -22.88
N SER A 28 6.51 -20.97 -23.42
CA SER A 28 7.32 -20.14 -24.32
C SER A 28 7.51 -18.73 -23.74
N VAL A 29 8.73 -18.23 -23.86
CA VAL A 29 9.08 -16.82 -23.61
C VAL A 29 8.87 -16.06 -24.91
N ASN A 30 8.09 -14.99 -24.89
CA ASN A 30 8.06 -14.03 -25.98
C ASN A 30 8.94 -12.85 -25.56
N ASP A 31 10.04 -12.61 -26.28
CA ASP A 31 10.97 -11.48 -26.07
C ASP A 31 10.38 -10.10 -26.48
N GLU A 32 9.08 -9.90 -26.28
CA GLU A 32 8.37 -8.64 -26.50
C GLU A 32 7.46 -8.38 -25.30
N ASP A 33 8.09 -8.04 -24.16
CA ASP A 33 7.47 -7.78 -22.87
C ASP A 33 6.26 -6.82 -22.96
N GLU A 34 6.25 -5.90 -23.94
CA GLU A 34 5.21 -4.88 -24.11
C GLU A 34 4.01 -5.36 -24.96
N CYS A 35 4.25 -6.09 -26.05
CA CYS A 35 3.19 -6.58 -26.94
C CYS A 35 2.35 -7.68 -26.26
N VAL A 36 3.00 -8.53 -25.47
CA VAL A 36 2.34 -9.61 -24.74
C VAL A 36 1.52 -9.07 -23.57
N LEU A 37 2.01 -8.07 -22.84
CA LEU A 37 1.27 -7.41 -21.78
C LEU A 37 -0.02 -6.79 -22.34
N ASN A 38 0.08 -6.09 -23.48
CA ASN A 38 -1.08 -5.52 -24.16
C ASN A 38 -2.08 -6.57 -24.64
N LYS A 39 -1.63 -7.69 -25.22
CA LYS A 39 -2.52 -8.78 -25.65
C LYS A 39 -3.19 -9.49 -24.47
N LEU A 40 -2.44 -9.74 -23.39
CA LEU A 40 -2.97 -10.30 -22.15
C LEU A 40 -3.97 -9.35 -21.50
N PHE A 41 -3.69 -8.03 -21.51
CA PHE A 41 -4.60 -7.00 -21.04
C PHE A 41 -5.91 -7.00 -21.82
N VAL A 42 -5.85 -6.96 -23.16
CA VAL A 42 -7.06 -7.03 -24.02
C VAL A 42 -7.83 -8.33 -23.78
N HIS A 43 -7.14 -9.46 -23.64
CA HIS A 43 -7.78 -10.74 -23.41
C HIS A 43 -8.46 -10.82 -22.03
N LEU A 44 -7.76 -10.46 -20.95
CA LEU A 44 -8.31 -10.41 -19.59
C LEU A 44 -9.45 -9.41 -19.47
N LYS A 45 -9.38 -8.26 -20.15
CA LYS A 45 -10.44 -7.23 -20.20
C LYS A 45 -11.71 -7.75 -20.85
N ASN A 46 -11.56 -8.58 -21.88
CA ASN A 46 -12.69 -9.17 -22.59
C ASN A 46 -13.31 -10.36 -21.84
N GLU A 47 -12.54 -11.06 -21.00
CA GLU A 47 -13.02 -12.23 -20.26
C GLU A 47 -13.48 -11.93 -18.82
N VAL A 48 -12.99 -10.87 -18.16
CA VAL A 48 -13.28 -10.58 -16.74
C VAL A 48 -13.60 -9.10 -16.53
N VAL A 49 -14.86 -8.80 -16.22
CA VAL A 49 -15.34 -7.45 -15.87
C VAL A 49 -15.11 -7.18 -14.38
N ILE A 50 -13.86 -7.00 -13.92
CA ILE A 50 -13.60 -6.40 -12.58
C ILE A 50 -12.27 -5.60 -12.59
N ALA A 51 -12.37 -4.28 -12.37
CA ALA A 51 -11.23 -3.36 -12.31
C ALA A 51 -10.23 -3.66 -11.17
N ALA A 52 -10.70 -4.24 -10.05
CA ALA A 52 -9.86 -4.65 -8.92
C ALA A 52 -8.74 -5.63 -9.34
N THR A 53 -8.99 -6.50 -10.32
CA THR A 53 -8.01 -7.46 -10.83
C THR A 53 -6.84 -6.79 -11.54
N PHE A 54 -7.10 -5.65 -12.20
CA PHE A 54 -6.10 -4.92 -12.95
C PHE A 54 -5.21 -4.08 -12.03
N VAL A 55 -5.77 -3.42 -11.02
CA VAL A 55 -4.98 -2.71 -10.00
C VAL A 55 -3.93 -3.65 -9.37
N THR A 56 -4.32 -4.89 -9.07
CA THR A 56 -3.44 -5.92 -8.49
C THR A 56 -2.28 -6.29 -9.42
N LEU A 57 -2.46 -6.29 -10.74
CA LEU A 57 -1.37 -6.56 -11.67
C LEU A 57 -0.26 -5.50 -11.56
N GLY A 58 -0.62 -4.23 -11.42
CA GLY A 58 0.36 -3.16 -11.19
C GLY A 58 1.12 -3.34 -9.87
N VAL A 59 0.44 -3.83 -8.82
CA VAL A 59 1.08 -4.14 -7.52
C VAL A 59 2.08 -5.27 -7.69
N TYR A 60 1.75 -6.32 -8.46
CA TYR A 60 2.69 -7.39 -8.78
C TYR A 60 3.90 -6.89 -9.58
N LEU A 61 3.71 -6.02 -10.57
CA LEU A 61 4.82 -5.44 -11.35
C LEU A 61 5.78 -4.66 -10.45
N SER A 62 5.24 -3.86 -9.54
CA SER A 62 6.01 -3.14 -8.51
C SER A 62 6.75 -4.08 -7.57
N ALA A 63 6.09 -5.13 -7.09
CA ALA A 63 6.69 -6.16 -6.24
C ALA A 63 7.86 -6.91 -6.92
N LEU A 64 7.84 -7.01 -8.25
CA LEU A 64 8.92 -7.57 -9.07
C LEU A 64 10.04 -6.56 -9.36
N GLY A 65 9.96 -5.34 -8.85
CA GLY A 65 10.90 -4.25 -9.12
C GLY A 65 10.77 -3.64 -10.53
N LYS A 66 9.75 -4.04 -11.30
CA LYS A 66 9.48 -3.52 -12.66
C LYS A 66 8.69 -2.20 -12.56
N ASN A 67 9.25 -1.23 -11.84
CA ASN A 67 8.54 0.01 -11.49
C ASN A 67 8.20 0.86 -12.71
N ASP A 68 9.06 0.93 -13.73
CA ASP A 68 8.77 1.67 -14.97
C ASP A 68 7.59 1.05 -15.74
N THR A 69 7.51 -0.28 -15.79
CA THR A 69 6.38 -0.98 -16.40
C THR A 69 5.10 -0.77 -15.60
N ALA A 70 5.17 -0.77 -14.27
CA ALA A 70 4.03 -0.49 -13.40
C ALA A 70 3.50 0.95 -13.60
N VAL A 71 4.40 1.92 -13.81
CA VAL A 71 4.06 3.32 -14.11
C VAL A 71 3.23 3.42 -15.40
N GLU A 72 3.75 2.89 -16.51
CA GLU A 72 3.04 2.92 -17.80
C GLU A 72 1.72 2.11 -17.76
N TYR A 73 1.72 1.03 -16.98
CA TYR A 73 0.52 0.24 -16.74
C TYR A 73 -0.57 1.06 -16.02
N TYR A 74 -0.27 1.71 -14.91
CA TYR A 74 -1.24 2.54 -14.19
C TYR A 74 -1.70 3.75 -15.02
N ARG A 75 -0.81 4.32 -15.83
CA ARG A 75 -1.18 5.39 -16.78
C ARG A 75 -2.25 4.91 -17.78
N THR A 76 -2.06 3.73 -18.35
CA THR A 76 -3.00 3.13 -19.31
C THR A 76 -4.33 2.85 -18.63
N LEU A 77 -4.30 2.29 -17.42
CA LEU A 77 -5.50 1.98 -16.65
C LEU A 77 -6.33 3.24 -16.32
N LEU A 78 -5.68 4.36 -15.99
CA LEU A 78 -6.34 5.65 -15.77
C LEU A 78 -6.96 6.26 -17.03
N MET A 79 -6.41 5.99 -18.22
CA MET A 79 -7.00 6.47 -19.48
C MET A 79 -8.29 5.73 -19.83
N GLU A 80 -8.43 4.49 -19.36
CA GLU A 80 -9.58 3.64 -19.68
C GLU A 80 -10.66 3.64 -18.59
N SER A 81 -10.27 3.86 -17.34
CA SER A 81 -11.20 3.86 -16.21
C SER A 81 -11.95 5.17 -16.07
N THR A 82 -13.28 5.09 -16.08
CA THR A 82 -14.18 6.22 -15.84
C THR A 82 -14.70 6.27 -14.40
N ASP A 83 -14.39 5.27 -13.58
CA ASP A 83 -14.88 5.14 -12.22
C ASP A 83 -14.01 5.94 -11.23
N PRO A 84 -14.57 6.93 -10.52
CA PRO A 84 -13.80 7.79 -9.62
C PRO A 84 -13.10 7.03 -8.48
N ASP A 85 -13.76 6.04 -7.87
CA ASP A 85 -13.23 5.30 -6.73
C ASP A 85 -12.08 4.36 -7.15
N THR A 86 -12.24 3.71 -8.30
CA THR A 86 -11.16 2.96 -8.95
C THR A 86 -9.99 3.86 -9.29
N ASN A 87 -10.24 5.04 -9.86
CA ASN A 87 -9.19 6.00 -10.20
C ASN A 87 -8.42 6.50 -8.97
N ALA A 88 -9.11 6.77 -7.86
CA ALA A 88 -8.47 7.11 -6.60
C ALA A 88 -7.56 5.98 -6.10
N THR A 89 -8.01 4.72 -6.22
CA THR A 89 -7.23 3.54 -5.86
C THR A 89 -6.01 3.36 -6.77
N ILE A 90 -6.16 3.60 -8.08
CA ILE A 90 -5.05 3.54 -9.03
C ILE A 90 -4.01 4.60 -8.68
N HIS A 91 -4.43 5.85 -8.49
CA HIS A 91 -3.54 6.95 -8.09
C HIS A 91 -2.78 6.67 -6.79
N ASN A 92 -3.42 6.03 -5.79
CA ASN A 92 -2.73 5.59 -4.57
C ASN A 92 -1.61 4.59 -4.85
N ASN A 93 -1.89 3.55 -5.64
CA ASN A 93 -0.86 2.56 -5.98
C ASN A 93 0.22 3.14 -6.88
N TYR A 94 -0.15 4.05 -7.77
CA TYR A 94 0.78 4.78 -8.62
C TYR A 94 1.80 5.56 -7.78
N ALA A 95 1.33 6.22 -6.72
CA ALA A 95 2.20 6.91 -5.79
C ALA A 95 3.16 5.98 -5.03
N ILE A 96 2.72 4.78 -4.64
CA ILE A 96 3.59 3.78 -4.01
C ILE A 96 4.73 3.38 -4.96
N VAL A 97 4.45 3.23 -6.25
CA VAL A 97 5.49 2.94 -7.26
C VAL A 97 6.48 4.09 -7.38
N TYR A 98 6.01 5.34 -7.37
CA TYR A 98 6.90 6.51 -7.38
C TYR A 98 7.74 6.62 -6.10
N ASP A 99 7.18 6.32 -4.93
CA ASP A 99 7.91 6.27 -3.66
C ASP A 99 9.03 5.22 -3.70
N GLN A 100 8.77 4.02 -4.24
CA GLN A 100 9.80 3.00 -4.46
C GLN A 100 10.90 3.43 -5.43
N LYS A 101 10.59 4.34 -6.36
CA LYS A 101 11.58 4.97 -7.26
C LYS A 101 12.33 6.13 -6.59
N ASN A 102 12.04 6.43 -5.31
CA ASN A 102 12.47 7.63 -4.58
C ASN A 102 12.05 8.95 -5.26
N ASP A 103 10.96 8.93 -6.02
CA ASP A 103 10.39 10.10 -6.69
C ASP A 103 9.24 10.69 -5.86
N GLN A 104 9.60 11.43 -4.82
CA GLN A 104 8.64 12.02 -3.88
C GLN A 104 7.74 13.09 -4.54
N THR A 105 8.22 13.72 -5.62
CA THR A 105 7.45 14.73 -6.35
C THR A 105 6.25 14.08 -7.02
N ASN A 106 6.48 13.01 -7.79
CA ASN A 106 5.39 12.30 -8.45
C ASN A 106 4.54 11.50 -7.46
N ALA A 107 5.12 10.93 -6.40
CA ALA A 107 4.36 10.25 -5.36
C ALA A 107 3.33 11.19 -4.70
N SER A 108 3.75 12.38 -4.26
CA SER A 108 2.84 13.35 -3.66
C SER A 108 1.80 13.89 -4.65
N PHE A 109 2.17 14.02 -5.93
CA PHE A 109 1.27 14.46 -6.99
C PHE A 109 0.14 13.48 -7.24
N GLU A 110 0.45 12.19 -7.36
CA GLU A 110 -0.55 11.14 -7.59
C GLU A 110 -1.45 10.96 -6.35
N LEU A 111 -0.93 11.05 -5.12
CA LEU A 111 -1.75 11.02 -3.91
C LEU A 111 -2.75 12.18 -3.84
N LYS A 112 -2.35 13.38 -4.27
CA LYS A 112 -3.27 14.54 -4.36
C LYS A 112 -4.35 14.33 -5.41
N LYS A 113 -4.04 13.69 -6.54
CA LYS A 113 -5.06 13.32 -7.53
C LYS A 113 -6.04 12.31 -6.96
N ALA A 114 -5.57 11.31 -6.21
CA ALA A 114 -6.44 10.36 -5.53
C ALA A 114 -7.44 11.08 -4.60
N GLN A 115 -6.99 12.09 -3.85
CA GLN A 115 -7.89 12.92 -3.01
C GLN A 115 -8.91 13.70 -3.82
N GLN A 116 -8.49 14.27 -4.96
CA GLN A 116 -9.35 15.10 -5.82
C GLN A 116 -10.38 14.28 -6.59
N THR A 117 -10.07 13.03 -6.89
CA THR A 117 -10.93 12.15 -7.67
C THR A 117 -12.00 11.51 -6.80
N TYR A 118 -11.74 11.40 -5.49
CA TYR A 118 -12.74 10.97 -4.54
C TYR A 118 -13.92 11.95 -4.47
N ILE A 119 -15.12 11.45 -4.72
CA ILE A 119 -16.36 12.20 -4.52
C ILE A 119 -16.90 11.79 -3.14
N PRO A 120 -17.06 12.73 -2.18
CA PRO A 120 -17.74 12.42 -0.93
C PRO A 120 -19.16 11.99 -1.25
N ASN A 121 -19.45 10.69 -1.13
CA ASN A 121 -20.84 10.26 -1.09
C ASN A 121 -21.39 10.72 0.27
N ASP A 122 -22.30 11.69 0.25
CA ASP A 122 -23.03 12.22 1.43
C ASP A 122 -23.86 11.15 2.19
N ASN A 123 -23.68 9.86 1.88
CA ASN A 123 -24.48 8.73 2.34
C ASN A 123 -23.64 7.58 2.95
N GLU A 124 -22.46 7.82 3.54
CA GLU A 124 -21.75 6.81 4.35
C GLU A 124 -22.42 6.54 5.72
N SER A 125 -23.76 6.44 5.73
CA SER A 125 -24.53 5.92 6.86
C SER A 125 -25.10 4.53 6.62
N THR A 126 -24.84 3.89 5.47
CA THR A 126 -25.29 2.51 5.24
C THR A 126 -24.26 1.68 4.51
N HIS A 127 -23.65 0.77 5.27
CA HIS A 127 -23.03 -0.46 4.84
C HIS A 127 -23.30 -0.86 3.38
N GLN A 128 -22.31 -0.63 2.52
CA GLN A 128 -22.01 -1.54 1.44
C GLN A 128 -20.50 -1.69 1.39
N LYS A 129 -20.03 -2.79 2.00
CA LYS A 129 -18.71 -3.34 1.72
C LYS A 129 -18.56 -3.44 0.20
N ALA A 130 -17.79 -2.53 -0.39
CA ALA A 130 -16.97 -2.93 -1.51
C ALA A 130 -15.93 -3.88 -0.91
N ASP A 131 -16.26 -5.17 -0.95
CA ASP A 131 -15.32 -6.26 -0.69
C ASP A 131 -14.17 -6.14 -1.70
N THR A 132 -13.16 -5.35 -1.35
CA THR A 132 -11.78 -5.52 -1.80
C THR A 132 -11.04 -6.50 -0.88
N SER A 133 -11.80 -7.27 -0.08
CA SER A 133 -11.38 -8.54 0.50
C SER A 133 -11.28 -9.63 -0.60
N SER A 134 -10.52 -9.37 -1.66
CA SER A 134 -10.01 -10.48 -2.47
C SER A 134 -8.92 -11.18 -1.67
N ASN A 135 -9.36 -12.10 -0.79
CA ASN A 135 -8.60 -13.23 -0.26
C ASN A 135 -7.07 -13.12 -0.42
N VAL A 136 -6.40 -12.41 0.49
CA VAL A 136 -5.08 -12.87 0.94
C VAL A 136 -5.33 -13.98 1.94
N SER A 137 -5.91 -15.07 1.44
CA SER A 137 -5.84 -16.36 2.09
C SER A 137 -4.37 -16.76 2.03
N GLU A 138 -3.72 -16.73 3.19
CA GLU A 138 -2.68 -17.65 3.63
C GLU A 138 -2.02 -18.49 2.51
N ARG A 139 -1.16 -17.89 1.68
CA ARG A 139 0.01 -18.54 1.05
C ARG A 139 0.76 -17.59 0.11
N SER A 140 1.71 -16.88 0.70
CA SER A 140 3.09 -16.70 0.21
C SER A 140 3.84 -15.91 1.30
N PRO A 141 4.91 -16.44 1.90
CA PRO A 141 5.75 -15.63 2.78
C PRO A 141 6.55 -14.65 1.91
N ASP A 142 6.82 -13.45 2.46
CA ASP A 142 7.85 -12.51 1.99
C ASP A 142 7.50 -11.40 0.99
N ILE A 143 6.26 -10.88 0.97
CA ILE A 143 6.04 -9.46 0.57
C ILE A 143 5.07 -8.81 1.55
N VAL A 144 5.53 -8.58 2.77
CA VAL A 144 4.88 -7.64 3.69
C VAL A 144 5.31 -6.24 3.25
N LEU A 145 4.60 -5.65 2.29
CA LEU A 145 4.45 -4.20 2.33
C LEU A 145 3.76 -3.92 3.66
N SER A 146 4.47 -3.30 4.59
CA SER A 146 4.01 -2.98 5.94
C SER A 146 2.94 -1.88 5.94
N THR A 147 2.02 -1.93 4.99
CA THR A 147 0.85 -1.07 4.91
C THR A 147 -0.23 -1.72 5.78
N PRO A 148 -0.74 -1.02 6.81
CA PRO A 148 -1.87 -1.51 7.57
C PRO A 148 -3.04 -1.81 6.61
N VAL A 149 -3.76 -2.91 6.84
CA VAL A 149 -4.96 -3.24 6.05
C VAL A 149 -6.05 -2.25 6.44
N LEU A 150 -6.09 -1.11 5.76
CA LEU A 150 -7.06 -0.04 6.01
C LEU A 150 -8.32 -0.31 5.20
N SER A 151 -9.46 -0.38 5.89
CA SER A 151 -10.76 -0.57 5.25
C SER A 151 -11.25 0.67 4.50
N ASN A 152 -10.78 1.87 4.86
CA ASN A 152 -11.12 3.11 4.20
C ASN A 152 -9.93 3.66 3.39
N SER A 153 -10.14 3.80 2.08
CA SER A 153 -9.16 4.27 1.10
C SER A 153 -8.73 5.73 1.31
N GLN A 154 -9.58 6.57 1.89
CA GLN A 154 -9.27 7.97 2.23
C GLN A 154 -8.30 8.06 3.40
N ILE A 155 -8.50 7.25 4.44
CA ILE A 155 -7.60 7.22 5.60
C ILE A 155 -6.21 6.76 5.15
N LEU A 156 -6.16 5.73 4.29
CA LEU A 156 -4.93 5.26 3.67
C LEU A 156 -4.26 6.31 2.81
N ASN A 157 -5.02 7.06 2.02
CA ASN A 157 -4.47 8.12 1.20
C ASN A 157 -3.82 9.22 2.06
N HIS A 158 -4.51 9.71 3.09
CA HIS A 158 -3.96 10.71 4.01
C HIS A 158 -2.70 10.20 4.71
N TYR A 159 -2.71 8.94 5.15
CA TYR A 159 -1.53 8.29 5.74
C TYR A 159 -0.35 8.23 4.76
N ASN A 160 -0.58 7.78 3.52
CA ASN A 160 0.47 7.69 2.51
C ASN A 160 1.03 9.08 2.17
N LEU A 161 0.18 10.11 2.10
CA LEU A 161 0.63 11.48 1.84
C LEU A 161 1.44 12.03 3.03
N ALA A 162 1.09 11.65 4.26
CA ALA A 162 1.89 11.95 5.43
C ALA A 162 3.29 11.30 5.36
N CYS A 163 3.37 10.03 4.94
CA CYS A 163 4.65 9.34 4.76
C CYS A 163 5.54 10.01 3.70
N VAL A 164 4.95 10.37 2.55
CA VAL A 164 5.66 11.08 1.48
C VAL A 164 6.17 12.44 1.97
N TYR A 165 5.32 13.25 2.61
CA TYR A 165 5.76 14.54 3.17
C TYR A 165 6.81 14.40 4.27
N TYR A 166 6.71 13.37 5.10
CA TYR A 166 7.72 13.05 6.11
C TYR A 166 9.08 12.76 5.46
N SER A 167 9.10 11.97 4.39
CA SER A 167 10.33 11.67 3.64
C SER A 167 10.95 12.90 2.97
N ASP A 168 10.11 13.85 2.55
CA ASP A 168 10.48 15.15 1.98
C ASP A 168 10.89 16.19 3.05
N GLY A 169 10.87 15.82 4.34
CA GLY A 169 11.19 16.72 5.47
C GLY A 169 10.10 17.76 5.77
N ARG A 170 8.96 17.70 5.09
CA ARG A 170 7.80 18.58 5.27
C ARG A 170 6.93 18.12 6.44
N PHE A 171 7.50 18.19 7.64
CA PHE A 171 6.91 17.61 8.84
C PHE A 171 5.54 18.19 9.22
N ASP A 172 5.33 19.50 9.05
CA ASP A 172 4.05 20.12 9.40
C ASP A 172 2.93 19.72 8.43
N ASP A 173 3.24 19.59 7.13
CA ASP A 173 2.31 19.06 6.14
C ASP A 173 1.99 17.58 6.42
N ALA A 174 2.99 16.80 6.83
CA ALA A 174 2.80 15.41 7.22
C ALA A 174 1.85 15.26 8.42
N LEU A 175 2.06 16.06 9.48
CA LEU A 175 1.16 16.09 10.64
C LEU A 175 -0.25 16.53 10.25
N ALA A 176 -0.39 17.53 9.38
CA ALA A 176 -1.70 17.97 8.91
C ALA A 176 -2.46 16.85 8.19
N GLN A 177 -1.78 15.98 7.42
CA GLN A 177 -2.40 14.81 6.80
C GLN A 177 -2.80 13.75 7.83
N CYS A 178 -1.96 13.50 8.85
CA CYS A 178 -2.34 12.62 9.96
C CYS A 178 -3.59 13.13 10.70
N ASP A 179 -3.72 14.44 10.90
CA ASP A 179 -4.91 15.04 11.53
C ASP A 179 -6.17 14.86 10.67
N GLN A 180 -6.06 14.90 9.34
CA GLN A 180 -7.20 14.60 8.46
C GLN A 180 -7.59 13.12 8.54
N ALA A 181 -6.61 12.21 8.54
CA ALA A 181 -6.86 10.78 8.73
C ALA A 181 -7.61 10.50 10.04
N LEU A 182 -7.17 11.11 11.16
CA LEU A 182 -7.83 10.95 12.46
C LEU A 182 -9.26 11.51 12.48
N LYS A 183 -9.55 12.62 11.78
CA LYS A 183 -10.92 13.14 11.70
C LYS A 183 -11.88 12.13 11.06
N ILE A 184 -11.43 11.47 9.99
CA ILE A 184 -12.22 10.43 9.31
C ILE A 184 -12.38 9.24 10.25
N ILE A 185 -11.30 8.78 10.89
CA ILE A 185 -11.37 7.69 11.87
C ILE A 185 -12.35 8.01 13.00
N THR A 186 -12.39 9.23 13.53
CA THR A 186 -13.33 9.58 14.62
C THR A 186 -14.79 9.58 14.18
N ALA A 187 -15.08 9.74 12.89
CA ALA A 187 -16.43 9.61 12.35
C ALA A 187 -16.84 8.14 12.16
N GLU A 188 -15.86 7.24 11.99
CA GLU A 188 -16.07 5.81 11.86
C GLU A 188 -15.94 5.07 13.21
N GLN A 189 -16.72 4.03 13.43
CA GLN A 189 -16.59 3.21 14.63
C GLN A 189 -15.67 2.00 14.38
N ASN A 190 -14.83 1.67 15.37
CA ASN A 190 -14.00 0.46 15.40
C ASN A 190 -12.92 0.38 14.30
N VAL A 191 -12.33 1.50 13.91
CA VAL A 191 -11.17 1.54 13.01
C VAL A 191 -9.89 1.59 13.84
N ASP A 192 -8.88 0.78 13.49
CA ASP A 192 -7.55 0.87 14.07
C ASP A 192 -6.94 2.25 13.71
N GLU A 193 -6.49 3.01 14.70
CA GLU A 193 -5.85 4.32 14.52
C GLU A 193 -4.35 4.28 14.80
N SER A 194 -3.82 3.10 15.13
CA SER A 194 -2.48 2.92 15.67
C SER A 194 -1.38 3.40 14.72
N TYR A 195 -1.55 3.16 13.42
CA TYR A 195 -0.58 3.55 12.39
C TYR A 195 -0.52 5.07 12.20
N VAL A 196 -1.64 5.79 12.32
CA VAL A 196 -1.65 7.26 12.19
C VAL A 196 -0.89 7.87 13.37
N TYR A 197 -1.18 7.42 14.59
CA TYR A 197 -0.43 7.88 15.77
C TYR A 197 1.05 7.48 15.72
N TYR A 198 1.37 6.32 15.18
CA TYR A 198 2.75 5.91 14.99
C TYR A 198 3.49 6.81 13.98
N ALA A 199 2.84 7.20 12.89
CA ALA A 199 3.39 8.17 11.94
C ALA A 199 3.62 9.53 12.62
N MET A 200 2.63 10.07 13.35
CA MET A 200 2.79 11.31 14.11
C MET A 200 3.96 11.24 15.09
N ALA A 201 4.10 10.11 15.80
CA ALA A 201 5.19 9.90 16.73
C ALA A 201 6.57 9.94 16.04
N SER A 202 6.68 9.30 14.87
CA SER A 202 7.89 9.28 14.06
C SER A 202 8.23 10.69 13.53
N ILE A 203 7.22 11.43 13.07
CA ILE A 203 7.37 12.82 12.62
C ILE A 203 7.85 13.71 13.78
N CYS A 204 7.20 13.63 14.95
CA CYS A 204 7.62 14.37 16.14
C CYS A 204 9.03 13.99 16.61
N TYR A 205 9.42 12.71 16.51
CA TYR A 205 10.76 12.24 16.86
C TYR A 205 11.82 12.89 15.96
N SER A 206 11.57 12.97 14.66
CA SER A 206 12.47 13.61 13.69
C SER A 206 12.52 15.14 13.84
N GLN A 207 11.46 15.75 14.37
CA GLN A 207 11.46 17.15 14.83
C GLN A 207 12.11 17.35 16.22
N GLU A 208 12.67 16.30 16.83
CA GLU A 208 13.23 16.29 18.20
C GLU A 208 12.23 16.66 19.31
N LYS A 209 10.92 16.62 19.01
CA LYS A 209 9.82 16.82 19.96
C LYS A 209 9.56 15.53 20.74
N PHE A 210 10.53 15.10 21.56
CA PHE A 210 10.53 13.79 22.23
C PHE A 210 9.40 13.58 23.25
N ASN A 211 8.77 14.65 23.75
CA ASN A 211 7.60 14.52 24.62
C ASN A 211 6.34 14.19 23.82
N ASP A 212 6.13 14.87 22.69
CA ASP A 212 5.00 14.62 21.79
C ASP A 212 5.13 13.25 21.14
N ALA A 213 6.34 12.90 20.66
CA ALA A 213 6.63 11.56 20.14
C ALA A 213 6.28 10.46 21.15
N SER A 214 6.62 10.66 22.44
CA SER A 214 6.31 9.69 23.49
C SER A 214 4.81 9.54 23.72
N LYS A 215 4.07 10.64 23.67
CA LYS A 215 2.60 10.62 23.80
C LYS A 215 2.00 9.84 22.64
N HIS A 216 2.36 10.18 21.40
CA HIS A 216 1.81 9.54 20.21
C HIS A 216 2.17 8.06 20.12
N PHE A 217 3.41 7.65 20.43
CA PHE A 217 3.74 6.23 20.44
C PHE A 217 2.96 5.42 21.49
N LYS A 218 2.70 6.00 22.67
CA LYS A 218 1.85 5.34 23.67
C LYS A 218 0.43 5.16 23.16
N THR A 219 -0.14 6.18 22.52
CA THR A 219 -1.47 6.10 21.91
C THR A 219 -1.49 5.04 20.80
N ALA A 220 -0.48 5.01 19.94
CA ALA A 220 -0.36 4.00 18.88
C ALA A 220 -0.34 2.58 19.44
N LEU A 221 0.49 2.32 20.46
CA LEU A 221 0.59 1.01 21.09
C LEU A 221 -0.71 0.58 21.76
N ASN A 222 -1.34 1.49 22.51
CA ASN A 222 -2.61 1.21 23.18
C ASN A 222 -3.72 0.90 22.18
N SER A 223 -3.79 1.66 21.08
CA SER A 223 -4.75 1.42 20.00
C SER A 223 -4.51 0.07 19.33
N ALA A 224 -3.26 -0.25 18.96
CA ALA A 224 -2.92 -1.53 18.34
C ALA A 224 -3.30 -2.73 19.21
N LEU A 225 -3.10 -2.64 20.53
CA LEU A 225 -3.44 -3.70 21.48
C LEU A 225 -4.95 -3.95 21.64
N LEU A 226 -5.82 -3.05 21.17
CA LEU A 226 -7.27 -3.28 21.13
C LEU A 226 -7.68 -4.24 20.00
N TYR A 227 -6.92 -4.23 18.90
CA TYR A 227 -7.30 -4.95 17.67
C TYR A 227 -6.37 -6.12 17.34
N LEU A 228 -5.14 -6.12 17.85
CA LEU A 228 -4.10 -7.09 17.51
C LEU A 228 -3.57 -7.79 18.78
N PRO A 229 -3.22 -9.10 18.68
CA PRO A 229 -2.58 -9.80 19.78
C PRO A 229 -1.17 -9.23 20.02
N ALA A 230 -0.72 -9.22 21.28
CA ALA A 230 0.58 -8.68 21.69
C ALA A 230 1.79 -9.31 20.95
N THR A 231 1.63 -10.51 20.40
CA THR A 231 2.65 -11.22 19.60
C THR A 231 2.70 -10.77 18.13
N ASN A 232 1.92 -9.75 17.74
CA ASN A 232 1.91 -9.24 16.38
C ASN A 232 3.20 -8.47 16.08
N ALA A 233 3.82 -8.74 14.92
CA ALA A 233 5.06 -8.10 14.49
C ALA A 233 4.97 -6.56 14.41
N LEU A 234 3.79 -5.98 14.16
CA LEU A 234 3.60 -4.53 14.20
C LEU A 234 3.78 -3.98 15.61
N ILE A 235 3.28 -4.68 16.63
CA ILE A 235 3.45 -4.29 18.03
C ILE A 235 4.92 -4.36 18.43
N GLU A 236 5.65 -5.39 18.00
CA GLU A 236 7.10 -5.48 18.21
C GLU A 236 7.85 -4.29 17.60
N LYS A 237 7.49 -3.90 16.37
CA LYS A 237 8.06 -2.72 15.70
C LYS A 237 7.78 -1.43 16.49
N TYR A 238 6.57 -1.25 16.99
CA TYR A 238 6.22 -0.09 17.80
C TYR A 238 7.02 -0.04 19.11
N LEU A 239 7.13 -1.18 19.80
CA LEU A 239 7.91 -1.30 21.04
C LEU A 239 9.40 -0.99 20.83
N ASN A 240 9.99 -1.47 19.75
CA ASN A 240 11.38 -1.17 19.41
C ASN A 240 11.62 0.33 19.25
N ASN A 241 10.75 1.03 18.53
CA ASN A 241 10.89 2.48 18.31
C ASN A 241 10.59 3.30 19.56
N ILE A 242 9.68 2.83 20.40
CA ILE A 242 9.47 3.38 21.74
C ILE A 242 10.74 3.26 22.58
N ALA A 243 11.40 2.10 22.56
CA ALA A 243 12.64 1.88 23.30
C ALA A 243 13.76 2.82 22.84
N VAL A 244 13.94 2.98 21.53
CA VAL A 244 14.89 3.94 20.93
C VAL A 244 14.62 5.37 21.41
N LEU A 245 13.35 5.80 21.41
CA LEU A 245 12.97 7.12 21.92
C LEU A 245 13.37 7.29 23.40
N TYR A 246 13.07 6.30 24.26
CA TYR A 246 13.41 6.41 25.68
C TYR A 246 14.91 6.41 25.93
N GLN A 247 15.69 5.65 25.16
CA GLN A 247 17.14 5.69 25.22
C GLN A 247 17.65 7.10 24.88
N LYS A 248 17.15 7.71 23.80
CA LYS A 248 17.54 9.08 23.43
C LYS A 248 17.14 10.11 24.49
N LYS A 249 15.95 10.00 25.08
CA LYS A 249 15.52 10.87 26.19
C LYS A 249 16.37 10.70 27.46
N ALA A 250 16.82 9.48 27.76
CA ALA A 250 17.67 9.22 28.91
C ALA A 250 19.05 9.87 28.73
N LEU A 251 19.62 9.77 27.52
CA LEU A 251 20.89 10.43 27.18
C LEU A 251 20.80 11.95 27.32
N LEU A 252 19.71 12.56 26.83
CA LEU A 252 19.50 14.01 26.92
C LEU A 252 19.34 14.53 28.37
N LYS A 253 18.91 13.68 29.30
CA LYS A 253 18.81 14.05 30.73
C LYS A 253 20.14 13.99 31.47
N LEU A 254 21.17 13.42 30.85
CA LEU A 254 22.51 13.27 31.43
C LEU A 254 23.49 14.37 30.95
N CYS A 255 23.06 15.22 30.01
CA CYS A 255 23.79 16.40 29.55
C CYS A 255 23.25 17.66 30.24
#